data_AF-A0A3S5CKU0-F1
#
_entry.id   AF-A0A3S5CKU0-F1
#
_cell.length_a   1.000
_cell.length_b   1.000
_cell.length_c   1.000
_cell.angle_alpha   90.00
_cell.angle_beta   90.00
_cell.angle_gamma   90.00
#
_symmetry.space_group_name_H-M   'P 1'
#
loop_
_entity.id
_entity.type
_entity.pdbx_description
1 polymer ?
#
loop_
_entity_poly.entity_id
_entity_poly.type
_entity_poly.pdbx_seq_one_letter_code
_entity_poly.pdbx_strand_id
1 'polypeptide(L)' 'MPDYMRFLEMAITYGHPVLLQNVQERLDPSLDPILNRSFIKVGGATILRIGDKEIEYNLGFRCGFQVFNFVFLSDYDC' A
#
# COMPACT_ATOMS: atom_id res chain seq x y z
N MET A 1 12.87 -16.57 -2.37
CA MET A 1 11.98 -15.56 -2.99
C MET A 1 11.98 -14.36 -2.06
N PRO A 2 12.27 -13.14 -2.51
CA PRO A 2 12.31 -12.00 -1.60
C PRO A 2 10.89 -11.68 -1.13
N ASP A 3 10.65 -11.81 0.17
CA ASP A 3 9.38 -11.49 0.85
C ASP A 3 9.09 -9.99 0.73
N TYR A 4 8.57 -9.53 -0.41
CA TYR A 4 8.25 -8.11 -0.63
C TYR A 4 7.25 -7.59 0.42
N MET A 5 6.32 -8.46 0.87
CA MET A 5 5.41 -8.20 1.99
C MET A 5 6.19 -7.83 3.25
N ARG A 6 7.20 -8.62 3.62
CA ARG A 6 8.01 -8.38 4.81
C ARG A 6 8.79 -7.05 4.70
N PHE A 7 9.31 -6.74 3.52
CA PHE A 7 9.99 -5.46 3.28
C PHE A 7 9.02 -4.28 3.41
N LEU A 8 7.81 -4.43 2.87
CA LEU A 8 6.75 -3.43 2.95
C LEU A 8 6.26 -3.21 4.39
N GLU A 9 6.04 -4.30 5.13
CA GLU A 9 5.72 -4.29 6.56
C GLU A 9 6.75 -3.47 7.33
N MET A 10 8.04 -3.78 7.16
CA MET A 10 9.12 -3.03 7.80
C MET A 10 9.11 -1.56 7.39
N ALA A 11 9.01 -1.26 6.10
CA ALA A 11 9.06 0.11 5.63
C ALA A 11 7.91 0.98 6.17
N ILE A 12 6.71 0.41 6.30
CA ILE A 12 5.55 1.09 6.89
C ILE A 12 5.78 1.39 8.38
N THR A 13 6.30 0.42 9.13
CA THR A 13 6.60 0.60 10.57
C THR A 13 7.71 1.61 10.80
N TYR A 14 8.78 1.56 10.01
CA TYR A 14 9.91 2.49 10.13
C TYR A 14 9.66 3.85 9.47
N GLY A 15 8.58 4.00 8.71
CA GLY A 15 8.30 5.24 7.97
C GLY A 15 9.20 5.46 6.75
N HIS A 16 9.84 4.41 6.24
CA HIS A 16 10.69 4.50 5.05
C HIS A 16 9.84 4.67 3.78
N PRO A 17 10.11 5.66 2.93
CA PRO A 17 9.37 5.81 1.68
C PRO A 17 9.61 4.61 0.77
N VAL A 18 8.53 3.98 0.31
CA VAL A 18 8.58 2.88 -0.66
C VAL A 18 7.92 3.32 -1.96
N LEU A 19 8.57 3.00 -3.06
CA LEU A 19 8.05 3.14 -4.40
C LEU A 19 7.80 1.73 -4.97
N LEU A 20 6.53 1.40 -5.20
CA LEU A 20 6.20 0.20 -5.98
C LEU A 20 6.29 0.57 -7.47
N GLN A 21 7.24 -0.04 -8.17
CA GLN A 21 7.38 0.04 -9.62
C GLN A 21 7.00 -1.31 -10.24
N ASN A 22 6.34 -1.28 -11.41
CA ASN A 22 5.97 -2.50 -12.15
C ASN A 22 5.00 -3.43 -11.40
N VAL A 23 4.05 -2.86 -10.66
CA VAL A 23 2.86 -3.61 -10.25
C VAL A 23 2.14 -4.05 -11.52
N GLN A 24 2.16 -5.35 -11.79
CA GLN A 24 1.43 -5.95 -12.89
C GLN A 24 -0.06 -5.58 -12.77
N GLU A 25 -0.85 -5.74 -13.84
CA GLU A 25 -2.29 -5.37 -13.88
C GLU A 25 -3.12 -5.98 -12.75
N ARG A 26 -2.62 -7.01 -12.06
CA ARG A 26 -3.22 -7.57 -10.85
C ARG A 26 -2.36 -7.27 -9.63
N LEU A 27 -2.84 -6.33 -8.82
CA LEU A 27 -2.33 -6.11 -7.47
C LEU A 27 -2.87 -7.19 -6.52
N ASP A 28 -2.05 -7.62 -5.56
CA ASP A 28 -2.51 -8.53 -4.50
C ASP A 28 -3.58 -7.82 -3.66
N PRO A 29 -4.75 -8.45 -3.38
CA PRO A 29 -5.83 -7.83 -2.62
C PRO A 29 -5.42 -7.46 -1.18
N SER A 30 -4.34 -8.04 -0.66
CA SER A 30 -3.77 -7.63 0.63
C SER A 30 -3.22 -6.20 0.62
N LEU A 31 -2.89 -5.63 -0.56
CA LEU A 31 -2.40 -4.26 -0.72
C LEU A 31 -3.54 -3.23 -0.87
N ASP A 32 -4.77 -3.69 -1.08
CA ASP A 32 -5.98 -2.88 -1.14
C ASP A 32 -6.12 -1.89 0.04
N PRO A 33 -5.92 -2.29 1.33
CA PRO A 33 -5.97 -1.37 2.45
C PRO A 33 -4.87 -0.29 2.44
N ILE A 34 -3.71 -0.55 1.84
CA ILE A 34 -2.64 0.45 1.67
C ILE A 34 -3.03 1.46 0.59
N LEU A 35 -3.55 0.99 -0.54
CA LEU A 35 -4.02 1.83 -1.63
C LEU A 35 -5.19 2.72 -1.19
N ASN A 36 -6.19 2.11 -0.55
CA ASN A 36 -7.39 2.79 -0.06
C ASN A 36 -7.13 3.61 1.20
N ARG A 37 -5.90 3.61 1.74
CA ARG A 37 -5.52 4.32 2.97
C ARG A 37 -6.45 3.98 4.13
N SER A 38 -6.84 2.71 4.22
CA SER A 38 -7.73 2.19 5.24
C SER A 38 -6.95 1.92 6.52
N PHE A 39 -6.87 2.93 7.36
CA PHE A 39 -6.14 2.90 8.63
C PHE A 39 -7.09 2.97 9.82
N ILE A 40 -6.83 2.16 10.84
CA ILE A 40 -7.60 2.12 12.09
C ILE A 40 -6.79 2.83 13.17
N LYS A 41 -7.33 3.89 13.76
CA LYS A 41 -6.66 4.58 14.87
C LYS A 41 -7.03 3.93 16.19
N VAL A 42 -6.06 3.33 16.88
CA VAL A 42 -6.26 2.65 18.17
C VAL A 42 -5.31 3.26 19.20
N GLY A 43 -5.85 3.83 20.28
CA GLY A 43 -5.03 4.30 21.41
C GLY A 43 -4.01 5.40 21.08
N GLY A 44 -4.20 6.16 20.00
CA GLY A 44 -3.25 7.19 19.54
C GLY A 44 -2.27 6.71 18.48
N ALA A 45 -2.13 5.39 18.29
CA ALA A 45 -1.40 4.79 17.18
C ALA A 45 -2.33 4.56 15.98
N THR A 46 -1.75 4.62 14.78
CA THR A 46 -2.46 4.26 13.54
C THR A 46 -2.06 2.84 13.18
N ILE A 47 -3.02 1.94 13.03
CA ILE A 47 -2.83 0.54 12.69
C ILE A 47 -3.34 0.32 11.27
N LEU A 48 -2.59 -0.45 10.49
CA LEU A 48 -2.97 -0.88 9.15
C LEU A 48 -3.09 -2.40 9.15
N ARG A 49 -4.17 -2.93 8.58
CA ARG A 49 -4.36 -4.37 8.44
C ARG A 49 -4.13 -4.80 7.00
N ILE A 50 -3.17 -5.70 6.77
CA ILE A 50 -2.80 -6.24 5.45
C ILE A 50 -3.08 -7.74 5.49
N GLY A 51 -4.13 -8.18 4.77
CA GLY A 51 -4.61 -9.56 4.88
C GLY A 51 -4.98 -9.90 6.32
N ASP A 52 -4.29 -10.88 6.91
CA ASP A 52 -4.48 -11.35 8.29
C ASP A 52 -3.51 -10.71 9.30
N LYS A 53 -2.65 -9.78 8.88
CA LYS A 53 -1.67 -9.14 9.76
C LYS A 53 -2.03 -7.69 10.07
N GLU A 54 -1.80 -7.29 11.32
CA GLU A 54 -1.91 -5.91 11.78
C GLU A 54 -0.51 -5.32 11.98
N ILE A 55 -0.24 -4.19 11.35
CA ILE A 55 1.03 -3.48 11.44
C ILE A 55 0.81 -2.03 11.88
N GLU A 56 1.74 -1.49 12.66
CA GLU A 56 1.70 -0.09 13.06
C GLU A 56 2.10 0.79 11.88
N TYR A 57 1.21 1.70 11.50
CA TYR A 57 1.42 2.69 10.46
C TYR A 57 2.07 3.94 11.04
N ASN A 58 3.28 4.24 10.58
CA ASN A 58 3.97 5.46 10.95
C ASN A 58 3.42 6.65 10.16
N LEU A 59 2.99 7.71 10.85
CA LEU A 59 2.50 8.95 10.22
C LEU A 59 3.56 9.66 9.36
N GLY A 60 4.85 9.36 9.55
CA GLY A 60 5.95 9.83 8.71
C GLY A 60 6.13 9.05 7.40
N PHE A 61 5.44 7.91 7.24
CA PHE A 61 5.52 7.09 6.03
C PHE A 61 4.89 7.81 4.84
N ARG A 62 5.63 7.90 3.74
CA ARG A 62 5.15 8.38 2.44
C ARG A 62 5.25 7.25 1.43
N CYS A 63 4.13 6.59 1.13
CA CYS A 63 4.04 5.76 -0.08
C CYS A 63 3.68 6.65 -1.27
N GLY A 64 4.55 6.65 -2.28
CA GLY A 64 4.25 7.17 -3.60
C GLY A 64 3.93 6.02 -4.53
N PHE A 65 2.69 5.91 -4.98
CA PHE A 65 2.35 5.00 -6.06
C PHE A 65 2.53 5.75 -7.38
N GLN A 66 3.57 5.43 -8.13
CA GLN A 66 3.74 6.00 -9.47
C GLN A 66 3.08 5.07 -10.47
N VAL A 67 1.81 5.36 -10.77
CA VAL A 67 1.09 4.72 -11.86
C VAL A 67 1.66 5.28 -13.17
N PHE A 68 2.63 4.59 -13.77
CA PHE A 68 2.85 4.70 -15.21
C PHE A 68 1.75 3.88 -15.92
N ASN A 69 0.50 4.31 -15.78
CA ASN A 69 -0.55 4.00 -16.73
C ASN A 69 -1.70 4.99 -16.53
N PHE A 70 -1.57 6.11 -17.23
CA PHE A 70 -2.66 7.02 -17.54
C PHE A 70 -3.48 6.39 -18.67
N VAL A 71 -4.11 5.24 -18.42
CA VAL A 71 -5.14 4.63 -19.28
C VAL A 71 -6.16 4.00 -18.35
N PHE A 72 -7.43 4.05 -18.75
CA PHE A 72 -8.66 3.80 -17.97
C PHE A 72 -9.11 5.05 -17.20
N LEU A 73 -9.90 5.98 -17.75
CA LEU A 73 -11.19 5.76 -18.43
C LEU A 73 -11.48 6.85 -19.48
N SER A 74 -11.27 6.56 -20.76
CA SER A 74 -12.04 7.19 -21.86
C SER A 74 -12.45 6.20 -22.95
N ASP A 75 -12.24 4.89 -22.75
CA ASP A 75 -12.63 3.84 -23.70
C ASP A 75 -13.86 3.03 -23.24
N TYR A 76 -14.59 3.51 -22.23
CA TYR A 76 -15.87 2.93 -21.79
C TYR A 76 -17.08 3.83 -22.08
N ASP A 77 -17.02 4.61 -23.17
CA ASP A 77 -18.19 5.24 -23.78
C ASP A 77 -18.22 4.84 -25.26
N CYS A 78 -18.97 3.77 -25.54
CA CYS A 78 -19.46 3.40 -26.86
C CYS A 78 -20.96 3.18 -26.75
#